data_AF-A0A1C5EJQ8-F1
#
_entry.id   AF-A0A1C5EJQ8-F1
#
_cell.length_a   1.000
_cell.length_b   1.000
_cell.length_c   1.000
_cell.angle_alpha   90.00
_cell.angle_beta   90.00
_cell.angle_gamma   90.00
#
_symmetry.space_group_name_H-M   'P 1'
#
loop_
_entity.id
_entity.type
_entity.pdbx_description
1 polymer ?
#
loop_
_entity_poly.entity_id
_entity_poly.type
_entity_poly.pdbx_seq_one_letter_code
_entity_poly.pdbx_strand_id
1 'polypeptide(L)' 'MTITSRDILRFRKRPDGPRITLSTATFEGRLHVTDPDALRASLLDGIGPAKGYGQGLLTLAPLRTEATRG' A
#
# COMPACT_ATOMS: atom_id res chain seq x y z
N MET A 1 -11.16 -0.12 8.32
CA MET A 1 -9.77 -0.38 7.85
C MET A 1 -9.11 -1.26 8.89
N THR A 2 -8.44 -2.32 8.45
CA THR A 2 -7.75 -3.30 9.30
C THR A 2 -6.29 -3.41 8.86
N ILE A 3 -5.44 -3.88 9.77
CA ILE A 3 -4.05 -4.22 9.47
C ILE A 3 -3.98 -5.75 9.41
N THR A 4 -3.64 -6.30 8.24
CA THR A 4 -3.63 -7.76 8.02
C THR A 4 -2.24 -8.36 8.21
N SER A 5 -1.18 -7.57 8.09
CA SER A 5 0.21 -7.97 8.38
C SER A 5 1.00 -6.76 8.89
N ARG A 6 2.00 -7.03 9.73
CA ARG A 6 2.97 -6.05 10.19
C ARG A 6 4.26 -6.77 10.54
N ASP A 7 5.37 -6.36 9.92
CA ASP A 7 6.66 -7.01 10.07
C ASP A 7 7.80 -6.00 10.13
N ILE A 8 8.96 -6.46 10.62
CA ILE A 8 10.22 -5.73 10.46
C ILE A 8 11.19 -6.59 9.67
N LEU A 9 11.34 -6.27 8.39
CA LEU A 9 12.25 -6.95 7.48
C LEU A 9 13.68 -6.45 7.71
N ARG A 10 14.64 -7.36 7.88
CA ARG A 10 16.06 -7.04 8.03
C ARG A 10 16.88 -7.92 7.10
N PHE A 11 17.53 -7.31 6.12
CA PHE A 11 18.29 -8.04 5.11
C PHE A 11 19.43 -7.20 4.53
N ARG A 12 20.31 -7.82 3.74
CA ARG A 12 21.34 -7.13 2.95
C ARG A 12 21.08 -7.41 1.46
N LYS A 13 21.20 -6.40 0.60
CA LYS A 13 21.03 -6.58 -0.86
C LYS A 13 22.21 -7.31 -1.51
N ARG A 14 23.41 -7.17 -0.92
CA ARG A 14 24.67 -7.83 -1.30
C ARG A 14 25.38 -8.26 -0.02
N PRO A 15 26.22 -9.32 -0.03
CA PRO A 15 26.88 -9.83 1.17
C PRO A 15 27.59 -8.73 1.99
N ASP A 16 28.37 -7.88 1.32
CA ASP A 16 29.14 -6.80 1.95
C ASP A 16 28.42 -5.44 1.99
N GLY A 17 27.16 -5.39 1.55
CA GLY A 17 26.37 -4.16 1.52
C GLY A 17 25.82 -3.77 2.89
N PRO A 18 25.39 -2.50 3.07
CA PRO A 18 24.77 -2.06 4.33
C PRO A 18 23.50 -2.86 4.63
N ARG A 19 23.20 -3.03 5.92
CA ARG A 19 21.97 -3.71 6.37
C ARG A 19 20.77 -2.79 6.17
N ILE A 20 19.76 -3.31 5.48
CA ILE A 20 18.47 -2.66 5.23
C ILE A 20 17.50 -3.13 6.30
N THR A 21 16.77 -2.20 6.91
CA THR A 21 15.71 -2.47 7.90
C THR A 21 14.45 -1.74 7.46
N LEU A 22 13.35 -2.47 7.23
CA LEU A 22 12.06 -1.92 6.82
C LEU A 22 10.99 -2.30 7.83
N SER A 23 10.22 -1.33 8.33
CA SER A 23 8.97 -1.59 9.01
C SER A 23 7.85 -1.61 7.98
N THR A 24 7.14 -2.72 7.85
CA THR A 24 6.08 -2.92 6.85
C THR A 24 4.74 -3.11 7.55
N ALA A 25 3.67 -2.75 6.84
CA ALA A 25 2.30 -3.05 7.26
C ALA A 25 1.40 -3.16 6.03
N THR A 26 0.49 -4.13 6.04
CA THR A 26 -0.55 -4.27 5.01
C THR A 26 -1.87 -3.77 5.57
N PHE A 27 -2.48 -2.83 4.85
CA PHE A 27 -3.77 -2.24 5.21
C PHE A 27 -4.84 -2.70 4.23
N GLU A 28 -5.98 -3.12 4.76
CA GLU A 28 -7.13 -3.53 3.95
C GLU A 28 -8.41 -2.84 4.44
N GLY A 29 -9.29 -2.53 3.50
CA GLY A 29 -10.59 -1.94 3.80
C GLY A 29 -11.20 -1.18 2.65
N ARG A 30 -12.13 -0.31 3.01
CA ARG A 30 -12.80 0.62 2.10
C ARG A 30 -12.30 2.02 2.38
N LEU A 31 -12.23 2.83 1.34
CA LEU A 31 -11.93 4.25 1.44
C LEU A 31 -13.03 5.06 0.75
N HIS A 32 -13.13 6.32 1.13
CA HIS A 32 -13.93 7.31 0.44
C HIS A 32 -12.98 8.32 -0.21
N VAL A 33 -13.17 8.59 -1.51
CA VAL A 33 -12.33 9.54 -2.24
C VAL A 33 -12.80 10.94 -1.93
N THR A 34 -12.00 11.70 -1.18
CA THR A 34 -12.30 13.11 -0.85
C THR A 34 -11.68 14.08 -1.84
N ASP A 35 -10.52 13.72 -2.41
CA ASP A 35 -9.81 14.46 -3.45
C ASP A 35 -9.32 13.46 -4.53
N PRO A 36 -9.95 13.45 -5.72
CA PRO A 36 -9.58 12.54 -6.80
C PRO A 36 -8.16 12.75 -7.35
N ASP A 37 -7.66 13.99 -7.37
CA ASP A 37 -6.35 14.31 -7.94
C ASP A 37 -5.24 13.90 -6.98
N ALA A 38 -5.42 14.13 -5.68
CA ALA A 38 -4.51 13.63 -4.65
C ALA A 38 -4.47 12.09 -4.62
N LEU A 39 -5.63 11.42 -4.81
CA LEU A 39 -5.67 9.97 -4.91
C LEU A 39 -4.96 9.47 -6.16
N ARG A 40 -5.17 10.12 -7.31
CA ARG A 40 -4.47 9.78 -8.56
C ARG A 40 -2.96 9.88 -8.40
N ALA A 41 -2.45 10.97 -7.83
CA ALA A 41 -1.03 11.12 -7.56
C ALA A 41 -0.52 9.99 -6.64
N SER A 42 -1.23 9.71 -5.55
CA SER A 42 -0.87 8.63 -4.63
C SER A 42 -0.85 7.24 -5.27
N LEU A 43 -1.78 6.96 -6.21
CA LEU A 43 -1.83 5.69 -6.94
C LEU A 43 -0.65 5.54 -7.91
N LEU A 44 -0.21 6.62 -8.54
CA LEU A 44 0.88 6.61 -9.52
C LEU A 44 2.25 6.62 -8.85
N ASP A 45 2.43 7.48 -7.85
CA ASP A 45 3.72 7.68 -7.19
C ASP A 45 3.96 6.63 -6.10
N GLY A 46 2.90 6.09 -5.50
CA GLY A 46 2.91 5.23 -4.33
C GLY A 46 3.00 6.02 -3.01
N ILE A 47 2.61 5.38 -1.90
CA ILE A 47 2.50 5.99 -0.58
C ILE A 47 3.69 5.61 0.31
N GLY A 48 4.36 6.60 0.90
CA GLY A 48 5.41 6.37 1.90
C GLY A 48 6.78 5.94 1.35
N PRO A 49 7.71 5.52 2.22
CA PRO A 49 9.08 5.18 1.86
C PRO A 49 9.23 3.75 1.32
N ALA A 50 10.46 3.35 0.98
CA ALA A 50 10.83 1.98 0.58
C ALA A 50 10.12 1.42 -0.66
N LYS A 51 9.69 2.30 -1.58
CA LYS A 51 9.01 1.94 -2.85
C LYS A 51 9.81 0.98 -3.72
N GLY A 52 11.13 1.17 -3.78
CA GLY A 52 12.05 0.25 -4.47
C GLY A 52 12.17 -1.15 -3.86
N TYR A 53 11.49 -1.40 -2.73
CA TYR A 53 11.41 -2.69 -2.03
C TYR A 53 9.96 -3.23 -1.97
N GLY A 54 9.07 -2.75 -2.84
CA GLY A 54 7.70 -3.24 -2.94
C GLY A 54 6.72 -2.67 -1.91
N GLN A 55 7.08 -1.57 -1.24
CA GLN A 55 6.18 -0.86 -0.33
C GLN A 55 5.45 0.29 -1.04
N GLY A 56 4.28 0.68 -0.52
CA GLY A 56 3.58 1.88 -0.96
C GLY A 56 2.66 1.72 -2.17
N LEU A 57 2.56 0.53 -2.76
CA LEU A 57 1.55 0.25 -3.78
C LEU A 57 0.15 0.27 -3.13
N LEU A 58 -0.77 1.02 -3.74
CA LEU A 58 -2.19 1.00 -3.38
C LEU A 58 -2.99 0.33 -4.50
N THR A 59 -3.76 -0.70 -4.14
CA THR A 59 -4.63 -1.41 -5.07
C THR A 59 -6.08 -1.11 -4.73
N LEU A 60 -6.88 -0.76 -5.73
CA LEU A 60 -8.30 -0.45 -5.58
C LEU A 60 -9.16 -1.38 -6.43
N ALA A 61 -10.35 -1.66 -5.93
CA ALA A 61 -11.43 -2.27 -6.67
C ALA A 61 -12.73 -1.51 -6.37
N PRO A 62 -13.65 -1.35 -7.34
CA PRO A 62 -14.94 -0.75 -7.08
C PRO A 62 -15.71 -1.59 -6.07
N LEU A 63 -16.46 -0.92 -5.18
CA LEU A 63 -17.41 -1.61 -4.34
C LEU A 63 -18.51 -2.18 -5.23
N ARG A 64 -18.86 -3.45 -5.08
CA ARG A 64 -20.06 -3.99 -5.70
C ARG A 64 -21.24 -3.23 -5.10
N THR A 65 -21.90 -2.42 -5.91
CA THR A 65 -23.26 -2.01 -5.60
C THR A 65 -24.15 -3.18 -5.98
N GLU A 66 -24.96 -3.70 -5.05
CA GLU A 66 -26.07 -4.55 -5.45
C GLU A 66 -26.97 -3.69 -6.32
N ALA A 67 -27.14 -4.06 -7.58
CA ALA A 67 -28.19 -3.49 -8.39
C ALA A 67 -29.50 -3.89 -7.73
N THR A 68 -30.24 -2.92 -7.20
CA THR A 68 -31.63 -3.09 -6.81
C THR A 68 -32.37 -3.64 -8.03
N ARG A 69 -32.57 -4.97 -8.06
CA ARG A 69 -33.52 -5.59 -8.97
C ARG A 69 -34.90 -5.18 -8.50
N GLY A 70 -35.53 -4.28 -9.26
CA GLY A 70 -36.98 -4.16 -9.29
C GLY A 70 -37.63 -5.34 -10.00
#